data_AF-A0A7K9WXN7-F1
#
_entry.id   AF-A0A7K9WXN7-F1
#
_cell.length_a   1.000
_cell.length_b   1.000
_cell.length_c   1.000
_cell.angle_alpha   90.00
_cell.angle_beta   90.00
_cell.angle_gamma   90.00
#
_symmetry.space_group_name_H-M   'P 1'
#
loop_
_entity.id
_entity.type
_entity.pdbx_description
1 polymer ?
#
loop_
_entity_poly.entity_id
_entity_poly.type
_entity_poly.pdbx_seq_one_letter_code
_entity_poly.pdbx_strand_id
1 'polypeptide(L)'
;RLERLQRIVSKLQMESGVCEEQLNQADTLLQSDIRLLNAGKPPQKAAEIERDLDKADAMIRLLFNDVQTLKDGRHPQGEQMYRRVYRLHERLVAIRTEYNLRLKSGAPAATVTVPLGQRPRQELDEATLRYLQDLLAWVEENQRRL
;
A
#
# COMPACT_ATOMS: atom_id res chain seq x y z
N ARG A 1 -18.47 31.27 -10.16
CA ARG A 1 -18.11 29.85 -10.47
C ARG A 1 -16.60 29.67 -10.60
N LEU A 2 -15.92 30.47 -11.42
CA LEU A 2 -14.46 30.40 -11.63
C LEU A 2 -13.65 30.62 -10.33
N GLU A 3 -13.99 31.65 -9.53
CA GLU A 3 -13.32 31.94 -8.26
C GLU A 3 -13.40 30.80 -7.22
N ARG A 4 -14.48 30.00 -7.24
CA ARG A 4 -14.61 28.84 -6.36
C ARG A 4 -13.66 27.73 -6.78
N LEU A 5 -13.57 27.45 -8.09
CA LEU A 5 -12.64 26.44 -8.63
C LEU A 5 -11.19 26.87 -8.41
N GLN A 6 -10.89 28.16 -8.53
CA GLN A 6 -9.55 28.68 -8.25
C GLN A 6 -9.15 28.47 -6.78
N ARG A 7 -10.07 28.67 -5.83
CA ARG A 7 -9.81 28.35 -4.41
C ARG A 7 -9.52 26.87 -4.19
N ILE A 8 -10.23 25.98 -4.90
CA ILE A 8 -9.97 24.54 -4.84
C ILE A 8 -8.59 24.22 -5.38
N VAL A 9 -8.14 24.85 -6.47
CA VAL A 9 -6.77 24.67 -6.98
C VAL A 9 -5.74 25.04 -5.92
N SER A 10 -5.86 26.21 -5.30
CA SER A 10 -4.92 26.66 -4.27
C SER A 10 -4.90 25.73 -3.05
N LYS A 11 -6.09 25.28 -2.60
CA LYS A 11 -6.23 24.29 -1.53
C LYS A 11 -5.53 22.98 -1.89
N LEU A 12 -5.85 22.42 -3.07
CA LEU A 12 -5.31 21.15 -3.55
C LEU A 12 -3.78 21.21 -3.69
N GLN A 13 -3.25 22.32 -4.20
CA GLN A 13 -1.80 22.53 -4.28
C GLN A 13 -1.14 22.48 -2.89
N MET A 14 -1.69 23.23 -1.92
CA MET A 14 -1.18 23.24 -0.55
C MET A 14 -1.30 21.85 0.11
N GLU A 15 -2.47 21.24 0.09
CA GLU A 15 -2.73 19.93 0.73
C GLU A 15 -1.92 18.81 0.08
N SER A 16 -1.67 18.87 -1.23
CA SER A 16 -0.79 17.90 -1.90
C SER A 16 0.66 18.03 -1.44
N GLY A 17 1.12 19.25 -1.09
CA GLY A 17 2.43 19.46 -0.47
C GLY A 17 2.51 18.87 0.93
N VAL A 18 1.49 19.10 1.75
CA VAL A 18 1.42 18.49 3.10
C VAL A 18 1.38 16.96 3.01
N CYS A 19 0.65 16.40 2.03
CA CYS A 19 0.61 14.96 1.81
C CYS A 19 1.98 14.39 1.41
N GLU A 20 2.72 15.13 0.57
CA GLU A 20 4.08 14.76 0.17
C GLU A 20 5.04 14.73 1.38
N GLU A 21 4.96 15.72 2.27
CA GLU A 21 5.72 15.76 3.51
C GLU A 21 5.34 14.59 4.45
N GLN A 22 4.05 14.27 4.58
CA GLN A 22 3.58 13.14 5.38
C GLN A 22 4.15 11.81 4.86
N LEU A 23 4.19 11.61 3.53
CA LEU A 23 4.80 10.43 2.91
C LEU A 23 6.33 10.40 3.10
N ASN A 24 7.01 11.56 3.04
CA ASN A 24 8.45 11.65 3.32
C ASN A 24 8.78 11.23 4.76
N GLN A 25 7.95 11.65 5.72
CA GLN A 25 8.10 11.27 7.12
C GLN A 25 7.90 9.76 7.31
N ALA A 26 6.82 9.19 6.76
CA ALA A 26 6.54 7.76 6.83
C ALA A 26 7.69 6.92 6.23
N ASP A 27 8.19 7.31 5.06
CA ASP A 27 9.33 6.63 4.41
C ASP A 27 10.61 6.74 5.26
N THR A 28 10.91 7.91 5.82
CA THR A 28 12.09 8.10 6.69
C THR A 28 12.04 7.18 7.92
N LEU A 29 10.89 7.07 8.57
CA LEU A 29 10.70 6.18 9.71
C LEU A 29 10.81 4.71 9.28
N LEU A 30 10.24 4.35 8.13
CA LEU A 30 10.36 3.00 7.57
C LEU A 30 11.81 2.63 7.27
N GLN A 31 12.58 3.50 6.61
CA GLN A 31 14.00 3.26 6.34
C GLN A 31 14.81 3.11 7.63
N SER A 32 14.46 3.87 8.68
CA SER A 32 15.07 3.73 10.00
C SER A 32 14.82 2.34 10.60
N ASP A 33 13.58 1.85 10.58
CA ASP A 33 13.23 0.52 11.10
C ASP A 33 13.82 -0.62 10.24
N ILE A 34 13.90 -0.45 8.91
CA ILE A 34 14.59 -1.40 8.03
C ILE A 34 16.07 -1.52 8.40
N ARG A 35 16.75 -0.41 8.75
CA ARG A 35 18.15 -0.47 9.22
C ARG A 35 18.29 -1.21 10.54
N LEU A 36 17.33 -1.06 11.47
CA LEU A 36 17.30 -1.83 12.71
C LEU A 36 17.13 -3.32 12.43
N LEU A 37 16.18 -3.69 11.56
CA LEU A 37 15.95 -5.08 11.16
C LEU A 37 17.19 -5.71 10.52
N ASN A 38 17.87 -4.99 9.61
CA ASN A 38 19.11 -5.46 9.00
C ASN A 38 20.25 -5.64 10.01
N ALA A 39 20.21 -4.92 11.14
CA ALA A 39 21.12 -5.09 12.26
C ALA A 39 20.66 -6.15 13.29
N GLY A 40 19.59 -6.91 12.98
CA GLY A 40 19.01 -7.92 13.86
C GLY A 40 18.23 -7.35 15.05
N LYS A 41 17.88 -6.06 15.03
CA LYS A 41 17.12 -5.39 16.09
C LYS A 41 15.63 -5.29 15.69
N PRO A 42 14.70 -5.38 16.66
CA PRO A 42 13.29 -5.22 16.37
C PRO A 42 12.96 -3.79 15.90
N PRO A 43 11.93 -3.61 15.06
CA PRO A 43 11.45 -2.30 14.63
C PRO A 43 10.84 -1.56 15.82
N GLN A 44 11.02 -0.23 15.87
CA GLN A 44 10.59 0.59 17.01
C GLN A 44 9.45 1.54 16.66
N LYS A 45 9.25 1.83 15.38
CA LYS A 45 8.37 2.91 14.91
C LYS A 45 7.19 2.39 14.08
N ALA A 46 6.92 1.08 14.13
CA ALA A 46 5.89 0.42 13.33
C ALA A 46 4.49 1.05 13.46
N ALA A 47 4.05 1.38 14.68
CA ALA A 47 2.76 2.01 14.93
C ALA A 47 2.70 3.46 14.41
N GLU A 48 3.82 4.18 14.47
CA GLU A 48 3.92 5.54 13.95
C GLU A 48 3.86 5.56 12.43
N ILE A 49 4.58 4.64 11.77
CA ILE A 49 4.55 4.45 10.32
C ILE A 49 3.12 4.12 9.87
N GLU A 50 2.45 3.18 10.53
CA GLU A 50 1.08 2.79 10.18
C GLU A 50 0.11 3.97 10.25
N ARG A 51 0.15 4.72 11.35
CA ARG A 51 -0.66 5.94 11.54
C ARG A 51 -0.41 6.98 10.45
N ASP A 52 0.85 7.18 10.08
CA ASP A 52 1.23 8.19 9.09
C ASP A 52 0.82 7.76 7.67
N LEU A 53 0.87 6.47 7.35
CA LEU A 53 0.33 5.92 6.11
C LEU A 53 -1.20 6.03 6.04
N ASP A 54 -1.90 5.81 7.14
CA ASP A 54 -3.37 5.99 7.20
C ASP A 54 -3.78 7.46 7.03
N LYS A 55 -3.04 8.38 7.64
CA LYS A 55 -3.23 9.82 7.41
C LYS A 55 -3.02 10.18 5.95
N ALA A 56 -1.94 9.70 5.33
CA ALA A 56 -1.68 9.96 3.92
C ALA A 56 -2.77 9.38 2.99
N ASP A 57 -3.30 8.18 3.28
CA ASP A 57 -4.44 7.61 2.55
C ASP A 57 -5.67 8.51 2.63
N ALA A 58 -6.01 8.99 3.84
CA ALA A 58 -7.13 9.90 4.04
C ALA A 58 -6.94 11.23 3.28
N MET A 59 -5.74 11.81 3.31
CA MET A 59 -5.42 13.02 2.55
C MET A 59 -5.59 12.81 1.05
N ILE A 60 -5.08 11.69 0.51
CA ILE A 60 -5.17 11.37 -0.92
C ILE A 60 -6.62 11.22 -1.38
N ARG A 61 -7.50 10.64 -0.55
CA ARG A 61 -8.94 10.56 -0.85
C ARG A 61 -9.58 11.95 -0.99
N LEU A 62 -9.24 12.87 -0.08
CA LEU A 62 -9.72 14.25 -0.15
C LEU A 62 -9.17 15.00 -1.38
N LEU A 63 -7.89 14.81 -1.70
CA LEU A 63 -7.27 15.38 -2.89
C LEU A 63 -7.94 14.89 -4.18
N PHE A 64 -8.27 13.60 -4.28
CA PHE A 64 -9.01 13.07 -5.43
C PHE A 64 -10.42 13.65 -5.53
N ASN A 65 -11.09 13.91 -4.40
CA ASN A 65 -12.40 14.57 -4.40
C ASN A 65 -12.30 16.02 -4.94
N ASP A 66 -11.27 16.76 -4.53
CA ASP A 66 -11.02 18.11 -5.06
C ASP A 66 -10.68 18.07 -6.56
N VAL A 67 -9.86 17.10 -7.01
CA VAL A 67 -9.58 16.87 -8.43
C VAL A 67 -10.87 16.59 -9.21
N GLN A 68 -11.75 15.74 -8.68
CA GLN A 68 -13.03 15.44 -9.33
C GLN A 68 -13.90 16.69 -9.44
N THR A 69 -13.95 17.51 -8.39
CA THR A 69 -14.65 18.80 -8.41
C THR A 69 -14.10 19.74 -9.49
N LEU A 70 -12.78 19.75 -9.71
CA LEU A 70 -12.14 20.50 -10.81
C LEU A 70 -12.54 19.94 -12.18
N LYS A 71 -12.56 18.61 -12.35
CA LYS A 71 -12.94 17.94 -13.61
C LYS A 71 -14.41 18.18 -13.97
N ASP A 72 -15.31 18.06 -13.00
CA ASP A 72 -16.74 18.36 -13.17
C ASP A 72 -16.98 19.84 -13.48
N GLY A 73 -16.13 20.71 -12.93
CA GLY A 73 -16.05 22.12 -13.24
C GLY A 73 -15.43 22.45 -14.60
N ARG A 74 -14.91 21.45 -15.35
CA ARG A 74 -14.12 21.60 -16.58
C ARG A 74 -12.94 22.57 -16.41
N HIS A 75 -12.34 22.58 -15.23
CA HIS A 75 -11.20 23.45 -14.94
C HIS A 75 -9.96 22.98 -15.70
N PRO A 76 -9.20 23.86 -16.38
CA PRO A 76 -8.07 23.47 -17.24
C PRO A 76 -6.96 22.72 -16.49
N GLN A 77 -6.79 23.00 -15.19
CA GLN A 77 -5.77 22.33 -14.37
C GLN A 77 -6.20 20.96 -13.82
N GLY A 78 -7.45 20.52 -14.03
CA GLY A 78 -7.96 19.28 -13.43
C GLY A 78 -7.13 18.04 -13.79
N GLU A 79 -6.67 17.94 -15.03
CA GLU A 79 -5.83 16.83 -15.50
C GLU A 79 -4.41 16.89 -14.92
N GLN A 80 -3.81 18.07 -14.85
CA GLN A 80 -2.50 18.26 -14.21
C GLN A 80 -2.53 17.87 -12.73
N MET A 81 -3.58 18.31 -12.02
CA MET A 81 -3.75 17.99 -10.60
C MET A 81 -4.00 16.51 -10.39
N TYR A 82 -4.78 15.85 -11.26
CA TYR A 82 -4.96 14.39 -11.21
C TYR A 82 -3.63 13.64 -11.26
N ARG A 83 -2.75 13.95 -12.21
CA ARG A 83 -1.43 13.29 -12.31
C ARG A 83 -0.54 13.54 -11.10
N ARG A 84 -0.66 14.70 -10.46
CA ARG A 84 0.06 14.99 -9.21
C ARG A 84 -0.45 14.10 -8.07
N VAL A 85 -1.76 14.04 -7.85
CA VAL A 85 -2.37 13.22 -6.79
C VAL A 85 -2.13 11.72 -7.06
N TYR A 86 -2.17 11.29 -8.32
CA TYR A 86 -1.88 9.92 -8.70
C TYR A 86 -0.44 9.50 -8.32
N ARG A 87 0.55 10.35 -8.57
CA ARG A 87 1.94 10.07 -8.13
C ARG A 87 2.07 9.94 -6.62
N LEU A 88 1.33 10.74 -5.83
CA LEU A 88 1.28 10.59 -4.38
C LEU A 88 0.66 9.25 -3.97
N HIS A 89 -0.41 8.84 -4.65
CA HIS A 89 -1.04 7.54 -4.44
C HIS A 89 -0.11 6.37 -4.76
N GLU A 90 0.58 6.38 -5.91
CA GLU A 90 1.56 5.36 -6.25
C GLU A 90 2.66 5.27 -5.19
N ARG A 91 3.12 6.41 -4.71
CA ARG A 91 4.15 6.48 -3.66
C ARG A 91 3.65 5.94 -2.32
N LEU A 92 2.41 6.25 -1.92
CA LEU A 92 1.77 5.64 -0.75
C LEU A 92 1.72 4.11 -0.88
N VAL A 93 1.26 3.61 -2.03
CA VAL A 93 1.16 2.16 -2.30
C VAL A 93 2.53 1.49 -2.22
N ALA A 94 3.57 2.12 -2.77
CA ALA A 94 4.94 1.61 -2.69
C ALA A 94 5.44 1.51 -1.24
N ILE A 95 5.31 2.59 -0.45
CA ILE A 95 5.76 2.60 0.95
C ILE A 95 4.96 1.59 1.79
N ARG A 96 3.64 1.52 1.61
CA ARG A 96 2.78 0.56 2.32
C ARG A 96 3.11 -0.89 1.96
N THR A 97 3.45 -1.16 0.71
CA THR A 97 3.89 -2.49 0.27
C THR A 97 5.21 -2.88 0.95
N GLU A 98 6.20 -1.99 0.95
CA GLU A 98 7.49 -2.22 1.61
C GLU A 98 7.32 -2.42 3.13
N TYR A 99 6.51 -1.58 3.78
CA TYR A 99 6.19 -1.72 5.20
C TYR A 99 5.54 -3.08 5.51
N ASN A 100 4.56 -3.51 4.70
CA ASN A 100 3.88 -4.79 4.90
C ASN A 100 4.84 -5.97 4.73
N LEU A 101 5.73 -5.90 3.73
CA LEU A 101 6.70 -6.95 3.46
C LEU A 101 7.74 -7.08 4.58
N ARG A 102 8.29 -5.95 5.03
CA ARG A 102 9.42 -5.89 5.97
C ARG A 102 9.01 -5.98 7.43
N LEU A 103 7.97 -5.26 7.83
CA LEU A 103 7.61 -5.10 9.24
C LEU A 103 6.42 -5.97 9.66
N LYS A 104 5.36 -6.08 8.84
CA LYS A 104 4.17 -6.87 9.21
C LYS A 104 4.29 -8.37 8.90
N SER A 105 4.93 -8.71 7.77
CA SER A 105 5.05 -10.12 7.36
C SER A 105 6.28 -10.82 7.96
N GLY A 106 7.17 -10.07 8.62
CA GLY A 106 8.45 -10.58 9.13
C GLY A 106 9.36 -11.20 8.06
N ALA A 107 9.03 -11.02 6.77
CA ALA A 107 9.78 -11.60 5.68
C ALA A 107 11.05 -10.77 5.50
N PRO A 108 12.25 -11.34 5.69
CA PRO A 108 13.44 -10.68 5.17
C PRO A 108 13.19 -10.47 3.67
N ALA A 109 13.49 -9.28 3.16
CA ALA A 109 13.42 -9.04 1.73
C ALA A 109 14.37 -10.00 1.03
N ALA A 110 13.83 -11.15 0.62
CA ALA A 110 14.45 -12.00 -0.35
C ALA A 110 14.52 -11.15 -1.61
N THR A 111 15.74 -10.74 -1.94
CA THR A 111 16.12 -10.43 -3.32
C THR A 111 15.42 -11.42 -4.23
N VAL A 112 14.75 -10.91 -5.27
CA VAL A 112 14.12 -11.70 -6.32
C VAL A 112 15.22 -12.49 -7.05
N THR A 113 15.57 -13.62 -6.45
CA THR A 113 16.21 -14.78 -7.06
C THR A 113 15.42 -15.90 -6.45
N VAL A 114 14.63 -16.57 -7.28
CA VAL A 114 13.92 -17.78 -6.91
C VAL A 114 14.92 -18.93 -7.08
N PRO A 115 15.47 -19.57 -6.03
CA PRO A 115 15.81 -20.97 -6.14
C PRO A 115 14.52 -21.77 -5.86
N LEU A 116 14.15 -22.65 -6.78
CA LEU A 116 13.20 -23.72 -6.50
C LEU A 116 13.80 -24.59 -5.38
N GLY A 117 13.37 -24.37 -4.15
CA GLY A 117 13.77 -25.20 -3.03
C GLY A 117 13.66 -24.45 -1.72
N GLN A 118 12.70 -24.87 -0.90
CA GLN A 118 12.53 -24.46 0.50
C GLN A 118 11.82 -23.11 0.69
N ARG A 119 10.50 -23.12 0.42
CA ARG A 119 9.58 -22.23 1.14
C ARG A 119 9.61 -22.62 2.63
N PRO A 120 9.79 -21.69 3.58
CA PRO A 120 9.43 -21.93 4.96
C PRO A 120 7.95 -22.30 4.96
N ARG A 121 7.64 -23.43 5.59
CA ARG A 121 6.28 -23.97 5.71
C ARG A 121 5.39 -22.91 6.33
N GLN A 122 4.65 -22.18 5.50
CA GLN A 122 3.44 -21.50 5.95
C GLN A 122 2.55 -22.63 6.46
N GLU A 123 2.32 -22.67 7.77
CA GLU A 123 1.39 -23.61 8.37
C GLU A 123 0.03 -23.32 7.74
N LEU A 124 -0.33 -24.13 6.74
CA LEU A 124 -1.64 -24.08 6.12
C LEU A 124 -2.63 -24.41 7.23
N ASP A 125 -3.56 -23.48 7.47
CA ASP A 125 -4.60 -23.62 8.48
C ASP A 125 -5.29 -24.99 8.34
N GLU A 126 -5.65 -25.60 9.47
CA GLU A 126 -6.17 -26.97 9.54
C GLU A 126 -7.43 -27.12 8.66
N ALA A 127 -8.25 -26.08 8.60
CA ALA A 127 -9.42 -25.99 7.71
C ALA A 127 -9.04 -26.06 6.22
N THR A 128 -7.93 -25.42 5.83
CA THR A 128 -7.44 -25.42 4.45
C THR A 128 -6.89 -26.79 4.07
N LEU A 129 -6.16 -27.45 4.98
CA LEU A 129 -5.66 -28.81 4.77
C LEU A 129 -6.81 -29.81 4.62
N ARG A 130 -7.84 -29.68 5.46
CA ARG A 130 -9.02 -30.56 5.38
C ARG A 130 -9.78 -30.38 4.07
N TYR A 131 -9.99 -29.14 3.66
CA TYR A 131 -10.66 -28.84 2.39
C TYR A 131 -9.91 -29.41 1.18
N LEU A 132 -8.58 -29.31 1.16
CA LEU A 132 -7.77 -29.89 0.08
C LEU A 132 -7.80 -31.42 0.05
N GLN A 133 -7.83 -32.06 1.22
CA GLN A 133 -7.99 -33.52 1.33
C GLN A 133 -9.35 -33.98 0.82
N ASP A 134 -10.42 -33.27 1.19
CA ASP A 134 -11.78 -33.58 0.75
C ASP A 134 -11.94 -33.41 -0.77
N LEU A 135 -11.32 -32.37 -1.36
CA LEU A 135 -11.28 -32.19 -2.81
C LEU A 135 -10.51 -33.30 -3.51
N LEU A 136 -9.36 -33.71 -2.97
CA LEU A 136 -8.56 -34.80 -3.56
C LEU A 136 -9.34 -36.11 -3.54
N ALA A 137 -9.96 -36.45 -2.41
CA ALA A 137 -10.80 -37.64 -2.28
C ALA A 137 -11.99 -37.62 -3.24
N TRP A 138 -12.61 -36.45 -3.44
CA TRP A 138 -13.68 -36.28 -4.40
C TRP A 138 -13.22 -36.51 -5.84
N VAL A 139 -12.05 -35.96 -6.23
CA VAL A 139 -11.49 -36.15 -7.58
C VAL A 139 -11.16 -37.62 -7.84
N GLU A 140 -10.52 -38.30 -6.89
CA GLU A 140 -10.15 -39.71 -7.01
C GLU A 140 -11.38 -40.62 -7.12
N GLU A 141 -12.43 -40.34 -6.35
CA GLU A 141 -13.70 -41.05 -6.43
C GLU A 141 -14.39 -40.81 -7.77
N ASN A 142 -14.34 -39.58 -8.29
CA ASN A 142 -14.95 -39.24 -9.58
C ASN A 142 -14.18 -39.86 -10.76
N GLN A 143 -12.86 -40.00 -10.63
CA GLN A 143 -12.02 -40.70 -11.62
C GLN A 143 -12.24 -42.22 -11.61
N ARG A 144 -12.60 -42.82 -10.46
CA ARG A 144 -12.95 -44.25 -10.37
C ARG A 144 -14.34 -44.58 -10.92
N ARG A 145 -15.21 -43.58 -11.09
CA ARG A 145 -16.58 -43.72 -11.61
C ARG A 145 -16.68 -43.56 -13.14
N LEU A 146 -15.62 -43.09 -13.79
CA LEU A 146 -15.44 -43.06 -15.25
C LEU A 146 -14.74 -44.34 -15.73
#